data_AF-A0AA39KQ81-F1
#
_entry.id   AF-A0AA39KQ81-F1
#
_cell.length_a   1.000
_cell.length_b   1.000
_cell.length_c   1.000
_cell.angle_alpha   90.00
_cell.angle_beta   90.00
_cell.angle_gamma   90.00
#
_symmetry.space_group_name_H-M   'P 1'
#
loop_
_entity.id
_entity.type
_entity.pdbx_description
1 polymer ?
#
loop_
_entity_poly.entity_id
_entity_poly.type
_entity_poly.pdbx_seq_one_letter_code
_entity_poly.pdbx_strand_id
1 'polypeptide(L)'
;MMILLHFHLEHAIMFGRREHADVQFDAKVGEITTDLGKHQYIHGRDNLAAEESEREHWHKLKTAFESFCKKVGGITKQKIKFGTLLMDFKIISGVLFGRNVLFQPTSGCLVNFLQWPPIVIILEDVELVF
;
A
#
# COMPACT_ATOMS: atom_id res chain seq x y z
N MET A 1 -7.78 -8.31 -1.49
CA MET A 1 -7.37 -7.25 -0.53
C MET A 1 -5.87 -6.99 -0.66
N MET A 2 -5.37 -5.77 -0.50
CA MET A 2 -3.94 -5.47 -0.62
C MET A 2 -3.44 -4.63 0.56
N ILE A 3 -2.23 -4.92 1.01
CA ILE A 3 -1.47 -4.09 1.95
C ILE A 3 -0.17 -3.66 1.27
N LEU A 4 0.27 -2.43 1.53
CA LEU A 4 1.50 -1.91 0.98
C LEU A 4 2.28 -1.13 2.03
N LEU A 5 3.61 -1.14 1.90
CA LEU A 5 4.55 -0.34 2.66
C LEU A 5 5.45 0.38 1.67
N HIS A 6 5.43 1.71 1.71
CA HIS A 6 6.21 2.54 0.80
C HIS A 6 7.32 3.29 1.52
N PHE A 7 8.51 3.31 0.93
CA PHE A 7 9.64 4.11 1.33
C PHE A 7 9.97 5.11 0.23
N HIS A 8 9.79 6.38 0.53
CA HIS A 8 10.34 7.47 -0.26
C HIS A 8 11.69 7.87 0.34
N LEU A 9 12.76 7.75 -0.43
CA LEU A 9 14.14 7.93 0.02
C LEU A 9 14.61 9.35 -0.26
N GLU A 10 15.27 9.97 0.72
CA GLU A 10 15.92 11.27 0.53
C GLU A 10 17.03 11.20 -0.53
N HIS A 11 17.74 10.07 -0.59
CA HIS A 11 18.78 9.80 -1.56
C HIS A 11 18.46 8.50 -2.30
N ALA A 12 18.45 8.56 -3.63
CA ALA A 12 18.19 7.40 -4.45
C ALA A 12 19.26 6.33 -4.23
N ILE A 13 18.85 5.06 -4.23
CA ILE A 13 19.75 3.91 -4.11
C ILE A 13 19.86 3.20 -5.45
N MET A 14 21.06 2.68 -5.75
CA MET A 14 21.28 1.87 -6.94
C MET A 14 20.75 0.46 -6.72
N PHE A 15 19.83 0.02 -7.58
CA PHE A 15 19.37 -1.36 -7.63
C PHE A 15 19.43 -1.86 -9.09
N GLY A 16 20.22 -2.91 -9.32
CA GLY A 16 20.52 -3.37 -10.67
C GLY A 16 21.29 -2.31 -11.48
N ARG A 17 20.66 -1.73 -12.50
CA ARG A 17 21.26 -0.73 -13.41
C ARG A 17 20.62 0.65 -13.32
N ARG A 18 19.70 0.88 -12.37
CA ARG A 18 18.96 2.14 -12.24
C ARG A 18 19.00 2.62 -10.80
N GLU A 19 18.89 3.93 -10.65
CA GLU A 19 18.65 4.58 -9.37
C GLU A 19 17.16 4.54 -9.03
N HIS A 20 16.86 4.28 -7.77
CA HIS A 20 15.51 4.19 -7.23
C HIS A 20 15.39 5.07 -6.00
N ALA A 21 14.59 6.13 -6.09
CA ALA A 21 14.20 6.96 -4.94
C ALA A 21 12.99 6.38 -4.19
N ASP A 22 12.27 5.47 -4.82
CA ASP A 22 11.01 4.91 -4.32
C ASP A 22 11.12 3.39 -4.25
N VAL A 23 10.84 2.83 -3.07
CA VAL A 23 10.84 1.39 -2.82
C VAL A 23 9.53 1.00 -2.16
N GLN A 24 8.75 0.15 -2.83
CA GLN A 24 7.44 -0.31 -2.35
C GLN A 24 7.45 -1.82 -2.15
N PHE A 25 6.89 -2.25 -1.02
CA PHE A 25 6.60 -3.65 -0.71
C PHE A 25 5.09 -3.83 -0.63
N ASP A 26 4.49 -4.60 -1.53
CA ASP A 26 3.07 -4.92 -1.51
C ASP A 26 2.82 -6.42 -1.32
N ALA A 27 1.69 -6.74 -0.70
CA ALA A 27 1.18 -8.09 -0.58
C ALA A 27 -0.33 -8.11 -0.87
N LYS A 28 -0.76 -9.08 -1.67
CA LYS A 28 -2.16 -9.25 -2.08
C LYS A 28 -2.72 -10.55 -1.50
N VAL A 29 -3.94 -10.47 -0.99
CA VAL A 29 -4.75 -11.61 -0.50
C VAL A 29 -5.95 -11.77 -1.41
N GLY A 30 -6.29 -13.00 -1.76
CA GLY A 30 -7.48 -13.34 -2.55
C GLY A 30 -7.27 -13.24 -4.06
N GLU A 31 -6.10 -13.64 -4.56
CA GLU A 31 -5.99 -13.91 -6.00
C GLU A 31 -6.79 -15.18 -6.30
N ILE A 32 -7.97 -15.00 -6.91
CA ILE A 32 -8.83 -16.08 -7.37
C ILE A 32 -8.05 -16.81 -8.46
N THR A 33 -7.49 -17.99 -8.15
CA THR A 33 -7.12 -18.94 -9.20
C THR A 33 -8.42 -19.43 -9.80
N THR A 34 -8.89 -18.74 -10.84
CA THR A 34 -9.97 -19.25 -11.69
C THR A 34 -9.37 -20.42 -12.46
N ASP A 35 -9.34 -21.59 -11.82
CA ASP A 35 -9.01 -22.83 -12.48
C ASP A 35 -10.18 -23.11 -13.44
N LEU A 36 -10.02 -22.72 -14.70
CA LEU A 36 -11.05 -22.65 -15.75
C LEU A 36 -11.71 -24.01 -16.10
N GLY A 37 -11.45 -25.07 -15.33
CA GLY A 37 -11.87 -26.44 -15.64
C GLY A 37 -12.94 -27.05 -14.73
N LYS A 38 -13.36 -26.41 -13.62
CA LYS A 38 -14.21 -27.08 -12.62
C LYS A 38 -15.33 -26.20 -12.10
N HIS A 39 -16.26 -25.85 -12.97
CA HIS A 39 -17.57 -25.39 -12.56
C HIS A 39 -18.59 -26.49 -12.82
N GLN A 40 -18.97 -27.21 -11.76
CA GLN A 40 -20.30 -27.77 -11.54
C GLN A 40 -20.32 -28.53 -10.19
N TYR A 41 -21.17 -28.10 -9.25
CA TYR A 41 -21.68 -28.85 -8.07
C TYR A 41 -21.07 -28.76 -6.65
N ILE A 42 -20.47 -27.65 -6.18
CA ILE A 42 -20.23 -27.47 -4.72
C ILE A 42 -20.40 -26.00 -4.29
N HIS A 43 -21.63 -25.53 -4.07
CA HIS A 43 -21.96 -24.10 -3.90
C HIS A 43 -22.41 -23.70 -2.48
N GLY A 44 -21.52 -23.73 -1.49
CA GLY A 44 -21.81 -22.96 -0.26
C GLY A 44 -20.84 -23.15 0.89
N ARG A 45 -20.48 -24.40 1.21
CA ARG A 45 -19.59 -24.69 2.35
C ARG A 45 -18.14 -24.29 2.07
N ASP A 46 -17.67 -24.55 0.86
CA ASP A 46 -16.29 -24.24 0.47
C ASP A 46 -16.07 -22.74 0.26
N ASN A 47 -17.10 -22.00 -0.17
CA ASN A 47 -17.01 -20.53 -0.25
C ASN A 47 -16.85 -19.88 1.13
N LEU A 48 -17.60 -20.33 2.14
CA LEU A 48 -17.48 -19.79 3.50
C LEU A 48 -16.10 -20.09 4.11
N ALA A 49 -15.57 -21.30 3.90
CA ALA A 49 -14.24 -21.67 4.37
C ALA A 49 -13.12 -20.89 3.66
N ALA A 50 -13.26 -20.66 2.34
CA ALA A 50 -12.33 -19.86 1.57
C ALA A 50 -12.33 -18.38 2.02
N GLU A 51 -13.51 -17.78 2.22
CA GLU A 51 -13.64 -16.41 2.74
C GLU A 51 -13.04 -16.25 4.14
N GLU A 52 -13.22 -17.26 5.01
CA GLU A 52 -12.63 -17.26 6.34
C GLU A 52 -11.10 -17.36 6.29
N SER A 53 -10.56 -18.24 5.43
CA SER A 53 -9.11 -18.36 5.21
C SER A 53 -8.49 -17.06 4.66
N GLU A 54 -9.17 -16.38 3.72
CA GLU A 54 -8.72 -15.07 3.23
C GLU A 54 -8.71 -14.02 4.34
N ARG A 55 -9.75 -13.99 5.18
CA ARG A 55 -9.81 -13.08 6.33
C ARG A 55 -8.67 -13.35 7.31
N GLU A 56 -8.39 -14.61 7.63
CA GLU A 56 -7.25 -14.98 8.48
C GLU A 56 -5.91 -14.54 7.87
N HIS A 57 -5.70 -14.78 6.57
CA HIS A 57 -4.50 -14.36 5.87
C HIS A 57 -4.33 -12.84 5.88
N TRP A 58 -5.42 -12.10 5.65
CA TRP A 58 -5.43 -10.64 5.77
C TRP A 58 -5.04 -10.18 7.18
N HIS A 59 -5.62 -10.77 8.22
CA HIS A 59 -5.28 -10.42 9.60
C HIS A 59 -3.81 -10.72 9.91
N LYS A 60 -3.28 -11.87 9.50
CA LYS A 60 -1.87 -12.25 9.68
C LYS A 60 -0.94 -11.24 9.00
N LEU A 61 -1.24 -10.84 7.76
CA LEU A 61 -0.45 -9.83 7.04
C LEU A 61 -0.51 -8.47 7.73
N LYS A 62 -1.70 -8.01 8.10
CA LYS A 62 -1.86 -6.73 8.80
C LYS A 62 -1.04 -6.69 10.08
N THR A 63 -1.15 -7.71 10.92
CA THR A 63 -0.37 -7.82 12.16
C THR A 63 1.13 -7.89 11.90
N ALA A 64 1.57 -8.59 10.85
CA ALA A 64 2.98 -8.65 10.48
C ALA A 64 3.54 -7.27 10.09
N PHE A 65 2.81 -6.51 9.27
CA PHE A 65 3.20 -5.16 8.86
C PHE A 65 3.19 -4.18 10.05
N GLU A 66 2.16 -4.21 10.89
CA GLU A 66 2.10 -3.39 12.12
C GLU A 66 3.28 -3.71 13.06
N SER A 67 3.60 -5.00 13.25
CA SER A 67 4.74 -5.45 14.05
C SER A 67 6.07 -4.97 13.46
N PHE A 68 6.22 -5.06 12.13
CA PHE A 68 7.40 -4.56 11.42
C PHE A 68 7.59 -3.06 11.66
N CYS A 69 6.56 -2.25 11.43
CA CYS A 69 6.61 -0.80 11.63
C CYS A 69 6.99 -0.45 13.09
N LYS A 70 6.41 -1.15 14.06
CA LYS A 70 6.73 -0.96 15.49
C LYS A 70 8.17 -1.33 15.83
N LYS A 71 8.68 -2.45 15.31
CA LYS A 71 10.07 -2.90 15.51
C LYS A 71 11.06 -1.90 14.92
N VAL A 72 10.82 -1.45 13.70
CA VAL A 72 11.68 -0.44 13.04
C VAL A 72 11.66 0.88 13.83
N GLY A 73 10.49 1.34 14.28
CA GLY A 73 10.39 2.51 15.16
C GLY A 73 11.19 2.35 16.46
N GLY A 74 11.21 1.16 17.06
CA GLY A 74 12.03 0.84 18.22
C GLY A 74 13.54 0.88 17.95
N ILE A 75 14.00 0.19 16.89
CA ILE A 75 15.43 0.12 16.52
C ILE A 75 15.96 1.50 16.13
N THR A 76 15.16 2.28 15.42
CA THR A 76 15.54 3.62 14.95
C THR A 76 15.40 4.70 16.03
N LYS A 77 14.98 4.34 17.26
CA LYS A 77 14.70 5.29 18.35
C LYS A 77 13.72 6.39 17.91
N GLN A 78 12.67 6.00 17.19
CA GLN A 78 11.61 6.88 16.68
C GLN A 78 12.08 7.95 15.67
N LYS A 79 13.27 7.77 15.06
CA LYS A 79 13.72 8.62 13.94
C LYS A 79 12.90 8.36 12.68
N ILE A 80 12.46 7.12 12.46
CA ILE A 80 11.58 6.77 11.36
C ILE A 80 10.17 6.59 11.92
N LYS A 81 9.21 7.33 11.35
CA LYS A 81 7.78 7.22 11.66
C LYS A 81 7.06 6.77 10.40
N PHE A 82 6.25 5.73 10.54
CA PHE A 82 5.40 5.27 9.45
C PHE A 82 4.10 6.06 9.47
N GLY A 83 3.85 6.82 8.41
CA GLY A 83 2.55 7.45 8.19
C GLY A 83 1.50 6.40 7.81
N THR A 84 0.30 6.57 8.33
CA THR A 84 -0.89 5.83 7.89
C THR A 84 -1.75 6.72 7.03
N LEU A 85 -2.46 6.13 6.06
CA LEU A 85 -3.45 6.84 5.27
C LEU A 85 -4.57 7.35 6.20
N LEU A 86 -4.95 8.61 6.03
CA LEU A 86 -6.04 9.22 6.77
C LEU A 86 -7.37 8.82 6.12
N MET A 87 -7.85 7.62 6.43
CA MET A 87 -9.04 7.04 5.80
C MET A 87 -10.33 7.85 6.03
N ASP A 88 -10.37 8.66 7.09
CA ASP A 88 -11.49 9.57 7.38
C ASP A 88 -11.57 10.76 6.41
N PHE A 89 -10.49 11.01 5.67
CA PHE A 89 -10.43 12.08 4.68
C PHE A 89 -10.86 11.57 3.31
N LYS A 90 -11.54 12.45 2.58
CA LYS A 90 -12.00 12.16 1.23
C LYS A 90 -10.81 11.90 0.30
N ILE A 91 -10.85 10.79 -0.43
CA ILE A 91 -9.93 10.52 -1.54
C ILE A 91 -10.08 11.65 -2.57
N ILE A 92 -8.96 12.28 -2.92
CA ILE A 92 -8.94 13.39 -3.87
C ILE A 92 -8.69 12.81 -5.26
N SER A 93 -9.55 13.14 -6.22
CA SER A 93 -9.30 12.78 -7.62
C SER A 93 -8.68 13.98 -8.34
N GLY A 94 -7.72 13.70 -9.21
CA GLY A 94 -7.05 14.72 -10.01
C GLY A 94 -6.49 14.15 -11.30
N VAL A 95 -5.94 15.01 -12.15
CA VAL A 95 -5.24 14.62 -13.37
C VAL A 95 -3.77 14.96 -13.23
N LEU A 96 -2.90 13.97 -13.39
CA LEU A 96 -1.45 14.17 -13.38
C LEU A 96 -0.86 13.42 -14.58
N PHE A 97 -0.01 14.09 -15.35
CA PHE A 97 0.55 13.57 -16.61
C PHE A 97 -0.50 13.00 -17.58
N GLY A 98 -1.68 13.64 -17.66
CA GLY A 98 -2.78 13.22 -18.54
C GLY A 98 -3.52 11.95 -18.09
N ARG A 99 -3.30 11.48 -16.85
CA ARG A 99 -3.99 10.32 -16.27
C ARG A 99 -4.79 10.72 -15.05
N ASN A 100 -5.93 10.07 -14.86
CA ASN A 100 -6.70 10.18 -13.63
C ASN A 100 -5.93 9.50 -12.49
N VAL A 101 -5.69 10.26 -11.43
CA VAL A 101 -4.98 9.84 -10.23
C VAL A 101 -5.88 10.02 -9.02
N LEU A 102 -5.85 9.04 -8.12
CA LEU A 102 -6.49 9.11 -6.81
C LEU A 102 -5.40 9.36 -5.77
N PHE A 103 -5.51 10.48 -5.07
CA PHE A 103 -4.62 10.85 -4.00
C PHE A 103 -5.23 10.54 -2.65
N GLN A 104 -4.40 10.00 -1.77
CA GLN A 104 -4.74 9.68 -0.40
C GLN A 104 -3.87 10.55 0.51
N PRO A 105 -4.46 11.33 1.42
CA PRO A 105 -3.67 12.11 2.37
C PRO A 105 -3.12 11.22 3.48
N THR A 106 -1.94 11.60 3.97
CA THR A 106 -1.34 11.12 5.21
C THR A 106 -1.13 12.31 6.15
N SER A 107 -0.49 12.11 7.30
CA SER A 107 -0.21 13.18 8.25
C SER A 107 0.70 14.30 7.71
N GLY A 108 1.51 14.04 6.68
CA GLY A 108 2.46 15.03 6.14
C GLY A 108 2.71 14.93 4.65
N CYS A 109 2.01 14.04 3.94
CA CYS A 109 2.19 13.82 2.52
C CYS A 109 0.85 13.58 1.81
N LEU A 110 0.76 13.99 0.54
CA LEU A 110 -0.28 13.58 -0.38
C LEU A 110 0.30 12.52 -1.32
N VAL A 111 -0.30 11.33 -1.35
CA VAL A 111 0.33 10.16 -1.98
C VAL A 111 -0.58 9.42 -2.96
N ASN A 112 0.01 8.74 -3.94
CA ASN A 112 -0.62 7.68 -4.72
C ASN A 112 0.36 6.50 -4.84
N PHE A 113 0.00 5.37 -4.23
CA PHE A 113 0.78 4.14 -4.22
C PHE A 113 0.14 2.98 -5.01
N LEU A 114 -1.05 3.21 -5.56
CA LEU A 114 -1.79 2.18 -6.30
C LEU A 114 -1.26 1.99 -7.72
N GLN A 115 -0.51 2.96 -8.25
CA GLN A 115 0.03 2.95 -9.59
C GLN A 115 1.51 3.28 -9.58
N TRP A 116 2.26 2.68 -10.52
CA TRP A 116 3.68 2.96 -10.72
C TRP A 116 3.87 3.92 -11.91
N PRO A 117 4.74 4.94 -11.80
CA PRO A 117 5.54 5.30 -10.62
C PRO A 117 4.67 5.89 -9.49
N PRO A 118 5.05 5.66 -8.21
CA PRO A 118 4.34 6.21 -7.08
C PRO A 118 4.49 7.73 -7.08
N ILE A 119 3.50 8.42 -6.52
CA ILE A 119 3.54 9.86 -6.35
C ILE A 119 3.57 10.15 -4.86
N VAL A 120 4.57 10.92 -4.43
CA VAL A 120 4.72 11.40 -3.06
C VAL A 120 4.93 12.89 -3.12
N ILE A 121 4.00 13.64 -2.52
CA ILE A 121 4.09 15.09 -2.38
C ILE A 121 4.21 15.37 -0.88
N ILE A 122 5.38 15.83 -0.45
CA ILE A 122 5.62 16.23 0.94
C ILE A 122 4.96 17.59 1.15
N LEU A 123 4.03 17.68 2.10
CA LEU A 123 3.23 18.90 2.30
C LEU A 123 4.09 20.06 2.82
N GLU A 124 5.18 19.78 3.52
CA GLU A 124 6.13 20.78 4.02
C GLU A 124 6.90 21.48 2.89
N ASP A 125 7.05 20.83 1.73
CA ASP A 125 7.74 21.38 0.56
C ASP A 125 6.79 22.20 -0.36
N VAL A 126 5.50 22.26 -0.03
CA VAL A 126 4.50 23.00 -0.83
C VAL A 126 4.36 24.42 -0.30
N GLU A 127 4.79 25.39 -1.12
CA GLU A 127 4.72 26.81 -0.79
C GLU A 127 3.29 27.37 -0.84
N LEU A 128 2.51 27.00 -1.87
CA LEU A 128 1.17 27.52 -2.10
C LEU A 128 0.32 26.56 -2.95
N VAL A 129 -1.00 26.55 -2.71
CA VAL A 129 -2.01 25.84 -3.51
C VAL A 129 -3.07 26.85 -3.96
N PHE A 130 -3.43 26.83 -5.24
CA PHE A 130 -4.44 27.70 -5.85
C PHE A 130 -5.75 26.96 -6.13
#